data_AF-A0A1H3KSG4-F1
#
_entry.id   AF-A0A1H3KSG4-F1
#
_cell.length_a   1.000
_cell.length_b   1.000
_cell.length_c   1.000
_cell.angle_alpha   90.00
_cell.angle_beta   90.00
_cell.angle_gamma   90.00
#
_symmetry.space_group_name_H-M   'P 1'
#
loop_
_entity.id
_entity.type
_entity.pdbx_description
1 polymer ?
#
loop_
_entity_poly.entity_id
_entity_poly.type
_entity_poly.pdbx_seq_one_letter_code
_entity_poly.pdbx_strand_id
1 'polypeptide(L)' 'MRIRPLTEGEMLSLAGSAIAKIDGKGRRGTSMVTYDEIEAMAALIECTGAGPACQQAHHAVLAGVADAARATSSQETIQ' A
#
# COMPACT_ATOMS: atom_id res chain seq x y z
N MET A 1 -20.67 -2.15 4.06
CA MET A 1 -19.70 -1.32 3.34
C MET A 1 -20.50 -0.41 2.43
N ARG A 2 -20.54 0.91 2.69
CA ARG A 2 -21.33 1.85 1.87
C ARG A 2 -20.50 2.22 0.64
N ILE A 3 -20.92 1.78 -0.53
CA ILE A 3 -20.37 2.22 -1.83
C ILE A 3 -20.98 3.59 -2.15
N ARG A 4 -20.59 4.63 -1.40
CA ARG A 4 -20.89 6.00 -1.82
C ARG A 4 -19.69 6.46 -2.64
N PRO A 5 -19.88 6.92 -3.88
CA PRO A 5 -18.81 7.56 -4.64
C PRO A 5 -18.26 8.76 -3.88
N LEU A 6 -16.94 8.81 -3.72
CA LEU A 6 -16.24 9.99 -3.23
C LEU A 6 -16.23 11.05 -4.33
N THR A 7 -16.51 12.29 -3.96
CA THR A 7 -16.14 13.43 -4.82
C THR A 7 -14.62 13.58 -4.84
N GLU A 8 -14.08 14.26 -5.85
CA GLU A 8 -12.64 14.54 -5.94
C GLU A 8 -12.11 15.24 -4.69
N GLY A 9 -12.83 16.25 -4.19
CA GLY A 9 -12.45 16.98 -2.98
C GLY A 9 -12.42 16.11 -1.72
N GLU A 10 -13.40 15.21 -1.55
CA GLU A 10 -13.42 14.26 -0.43
C GLU A 10 -12.28 13.27 -0.51
N MET A 11 -12.00 12.73 -1.71
CA MET A 11 -10.90 11.82 -1.95
C MET A 11 -9.56 12.47 -1.61
N LEU A 12 -9.29 13.67 -2.12
CA LEU A 12 -8.05 14.39 -1.85
C LEU A 12 -7.92 14.76 -0.36
N SER A 13 -9.00 15.21 0.27
CA SER A 13 -8.99 15.57 1.69
C SER A 13 -8.70 14.36 2.59
N LEU A 14 -9.32 13.22 2.32
CA LEU A 14 -9.11 11.99 3.10
C LEU A 14 -7.70 11.41 2.85
N ALA A 15 -7.25 11.37 1.59
CA ALA A 15 -5.88 10.93 1.27
C ALA A 15 -4.83 11.85 1.93
N GLY A 16 -5.03 13.16 1.90
CA GLY A 16 -4.15 14.13 2.57
C GLY A 16 -4.13 13.96 4.09
N SER A 17 -5.28 13.72 4.71
CA SER A 17 -5.38 13.39 6.15
C SER A 17 -4.58 12.13 6.49
N ALA A 18 -4.71 11.07 5.68
CA ALA A 18 -3.96 9.83 5.85
C ALA A 18 -2.44 10.06 5.81
N ILE A 19 -1.96 10.79 4.80
CA ILE A 19 -0.55 11.15 4.63
C ILE A 19 -0.06 11.95 5.84
N ALA A 20 -0.80 12.99 6.25
CA ALA A 20 -0.43 13.81 7.40
C ALA A 20 -0.31 13.01 8.70
N LYS A 21 -1.15 11.99 8.90
CA LYS A 21 -1.04 11.07 10.04
C LYS A 21 0.25 10.24 9.96
N ILE A 22 0.50 9.61 8.82
CA ILE A 22 1.67 8.75 8.58
C ILE A 22 2.95 9.55 8.77
N ASP A 23 3.07 10.69 8.12
CA ASP A 23 4.27 11.54 8.17
C ASP A 23 4.48 12.13 9.56
N GLY A 24 3.41 12.58 10.21
CA GLY A 24 3.51 13.26 11.50
C GLY A 24 3.76 12.34 12.69
N LYS A 25 3.43 11.04 12.60
CA LYS A 25 3.43 10.12 13.75
C LYS A 25 4.05 8.75 13.47
N GLY A 26 4.61 8.52 12.28
CA GLY A 26 5.22 7.25 11.88
C GLY A 26 4.28 6.06 12.10
N ARG A 27 4.77 4.99 12.74
CA ARG A 27 3.98 3.77 13.02
C ARG A 27 2.66 4.05 13.74
N ARG A 28 2.65 4.99 14.69
CA ARG A 28 1.40 5.38 15.38
C ARG A 28 0.44 6.06 14.41
N GLY A 29 0.97 6.90 13.52
CA GLY A 29 0.22 7.52 12.44
C GLY A 29 -0.47 6.50 11.55
N THR A 30 0.27 5.49 11.12
CA THR A 30 -0.26 4.37 10.31
C THR A 30 -1.43 3.66 11.01
N SER A 31 -1.34 3.40 12.32
CA SER A 31 -2.45 2.78 13.08
C SER A 31 -3.69 3.66 13.24
N MET A 32 -3.58 4.96 12.94
CA MET A 32 -4.69 5.93 13.04
C MET A 32 -5.38 6.19 11.70
N VAL A 33 -4.91 5.58 10.61
CA VAL A 33 -5.53 5.70 9.29
C VAL A 33 -6.85 4.91 9.29
N THR A 34 -7.94 5.55 8.88
CA THR A 34 -9.27 4.93 8.85
C THR A 34 -9.52 4.19 7.55
N TYR A 35 -10.57 3.35 7.51
CA TYR A 35 -10.99 2.69 6.27
C TYR A 35 -11.34 3.69 5.16
N ASP A 36 -12.08 4.76 5.48
CA ASP A 36 -12.42 5.79 4.50
C ASP A 36 -11.18 6.47 3.90
N GLU A 37 -10.14 6.67 4.71
CA GLU A 37 -8.86 7.20 4.26
C GLU A 37 -8.10 6.22 3.36
N ILE A 38 -8.14 4.92 3.68
CA ILE A 38 -7.55 3.86 2.85
C ILE A 38 -8.29 3.79 1.50
N GLU A 39 -9.62 3.78 1.52
CA GLU A 39 -10.45 3.76 0.30
C GLU A 39 -10.19 4.99 -0.58
N ALA A 40 -10.05 6.17 0.03
CA ALA A 40 -9.71 7.40 -0.69
C ALA A 40 -8.31 7.35 -1.33
N MET A 41 -7.31 6.83 -0.61
CA MET A 41 -5.97 6.63 -1.19
C MET A 41 -5.99 5.61 -2.34
N ALA A 42 -6.74 4.51 -2.20
CA ALA A 42 -6.89 3.52 -3.26
C ALA A 42 -7.58 4.12 -4.50
N ALA A 43 -8.66 4.87 -4.30
CA ALA A 43 -9.34 5.59 -5.39
C ALA A 43 -8.40 6.58 -6.08
N LEU A 44 -7.59 7.32 -5.32
CA LEU A 44 -6.62 8.27 -5.86
C LEU A 44 -5.53 7.57 -6.70
N ILE A 45 -5.03 6.41 -6.25
CA ILE A 45 -4.07 5.59 -7.00
C ILE A 45 -4.65 5.15 -8.35
N GLU A 46 -5.92 4.74 -8.38
CA GLU A 46 -6.61 4.38 -9.62
C GLU A 46 -6.83 5.60 -10.52
N CYS A 47 -7.31 6.72 -9.97
CA CYS A 47 -7.52 7.96 -10.72
C CYS A 47 -6.22 8.53 -11.33
N THR A 48 -5.08 8.31 -10.68
CA THR A 48 -3.77 8.73 -11.20
C THR A 48 -3.15 7.70 -12.16
N GLY A 49 -3.78 6.54 -12.34
CA GLY A 49 -3.27 5.44 -13.17
C GLY A 49 -2.08 4.70 -12.57
N ALA A 50 -1.79 4.91 -11.28
CA ALA A 50 -0.64 4.31 -10.60
C ALA A 50 -0.87 2.84 -10.19
N GLY A 51 -2.13 2.37 -10.18
CA GLY A 51 -2.52 1.02 -9.76
C GLY A 51 -1.65 -0.11 -10.34
N PRO A 52 -1.53 -0.22 -11.69
CA PRO A 52 -0.69 -1.25 -12.31
C PRO A 52 0.77 -1.18 -11.90
N ALA A 53 1.35 0.02 -11.78
CA ALA A 53 2.75 0.19 -11.38
C ALA A 53 2.96 -0.25 -9.92
N CYS A 54 2.05 0.09 -9.02
CA CYS A 54 2.08 -0.36 -7.62
C CYS A 54 2.04 -1.89 -7.51
N GLN A 55 1.14 -2.54 -8.26
CA GLN A 55 0.99 -4.00 -8.25
C GLN A 55 2.23 -4.71 -8.82
N GLN A 56 2.77 -4.21 -9.94
CA GLN A 56 3.99 -4.75 -10.55
C GLN A 56 5.19 -4.67 -9.60
N ALA A 57 5.39 -3.50 -8.97
CA ALA A 57 6.46 -3.32 -7.99
C ALA A 57 6.31 -4.28 -6.80
N HIS A 58 5.09 -4.47 -6.28
CA HIS A 58 4.82 -5.41 -5.20
C HIS A 58 5.17 -6.86 -5.58
N HIS A 59 4.73 -7.32 -6.76
CA HIS A 59 5.02 -8.67 -7.24
C HIS A 59 6.51 -8.89 -7.49
N ALA A 60 7.23 -7.89 -7.99
CA ALA A 60 8.69 -7.98 -8.17
C ALA A 60 9.42 -8.19 -6.84
N VAL A 61 9.00 -7.49 -5.78
CA VAL A 61 9.56 -7.68 -4.43
C VAL A 61 9.28 -9.09 -3.91
N LEU A 62 8.05 -9.59 -4.05
CA LEU A 62 7.70 -10.95 -3.62
C LEU A 62 8.48 -12.03 -4.37
N ALA A 63 8.68 -11.86 -5.68
CA ALA A 63 9.48 -12.78 -6.49
C ALA A 63 10.94 -12.81 -6.00
N GLY A 64 11.55 -11.64 -5.74
CA GLY A 64 12.90 -11.56 -5.21
C GLY A 64 13.05 -12.18 -3.82
N VAL A 65 12.05 -12.02 -2.94
CA VAL A 65 12.03 -12.68 -1.63
C VAL A 65 11.93 -14.20 -1.76
N ALA A 66 11.11 -14.70 -2.69
CA ALA A 66 10.97 -16.13 -2.94
C ALA A 66 12.26 -16.74 -3.53
N ASP A 67 12.98 -15.99 -4.38
CA ASP A 67 14.27 -16.40 -4.92
C ASP A 67 15.33 -16.46 -3.82
N ALA A 68 15.39 -15.45 -2.94
CA ALA A 68 16.29 -15.45 -1.78
C ALA A 68 16.02 -16.63 -0.83
N ALA A 69 14.76 -16.92 -0.54
CA ALA A 69 14.38 -18.06 0.32
C ALA A 69 14.81 -19.41 -0.27
N ARG A 70 14.64 -19.61 -1.60
CA ARG A 70 15.07 -20.82 -2.31
C ARG A 70 16.60 -21.00 -2.34
N ALA A 71 17.34 -19.90 -2.43
CA ALA A 71 18.80 -19.92 -2.36
C ALA A 71 19.29 -20.37 -0.97
N THR A 72 18.66 -19.87 0.11
CA THR A 72 19.01 -20.26 1.48
C THR A 72 18.69 -21.73 1.78
N SER A 73 17.53 -22.24 1.35
CA SER A 73 17.15 -23.65 1.59
C SER A 73 18.04 -24.66 0.86
N SER A 74 18.62 -24.26 -0.27
CA SER A 74 19.53 -25.11 -1.06
C SER A 74 20.92 -25.23 -0.41
N GLN A 75 21.31 -24.29 0.45
CA GLN A 75 22.60 -24.31 1.16
C GLN A 75 22.57 -25.19 2.42
N GLU A 76 21.43 -25.35 3.08
CA GLU A 76 21.29 -26.19 4.28
C GLU A 76 21.22 -27.69 3.97
N THR A 77 20.89 -28.08 2.73
CA THR A 77 20.74 -29.50 2.34
C THR A 77 22.10 -30.18 2.01
N ILE A 78 23.19 -29.41 1.95
CA ILE A 78 24.53 -29.91 1.57
C ILE A 78 25.46 -30.07 2.80
N GLN A 79 24.96 -29.87 4.03
CA GLN A 79 25.71 -30.13 5.27
C GLN A 79 25.31 -31.45 5.94
#